data_AF-A0A137Q840-F1
#
_entry.id   AF-A0A137Q840-F1
#
_cell.length_a   1.000
_cell.length_b   1.000
_cell.length_c   1.000
_cell.angle_alpha   90.00
_cell.angle_beta   90.00
_cell.angle_gamma   90.00
#
_symmetry.space_group_name_H-M   'P 1'
#
loop_
_entity.id
_entity.type
_entity.pdbx_description
1 polymer ?
#
loop_
_entity_poly.entity_id
_entity_poly.type
_entity_poly.pdbx_seq_one_letter_code
_entity_poly.pdbx_strand_id
1 'polypeptide(L)' 'MESYADMSNYKLDLSQALVNYRIHPVFHVSLLRLFHESDNASFPDEPYDFGLDDEHEWFVDEIIGHCHLDND' A
#
# COMPACT_ATOMS: atom_id res chain seq x y z
N MET A 1 6.17 4.20 19.37
CA MET A 1 6.18 5.20 18.29
C MET A 1 7.26 6.22 18.63
N GLU A 2 8.28 6.31 17.79
CA GLU A 2 9.40 7.25 17.94
C GLU A 2 9.24 8.36 16.88
N SER A 3 9.43 9.62 17.28
CA SER A 3 9.38 10.77 16.36
C SER A 3 10.79 11.29 16.10
N TYR A 4 11.09 11.59 14.84
CA TYR A 4 12.30 12.33 14.47
C TYR A 4 11.92 13.80 14.38
N ALA A 5 12.02 14.53 15.50
CA ALA A 5 11.48 15.89 15.61
C ALA A 5 12.02 16.90 14.57
N ASP A 6 13.18 16.60 13.96
CA ASP A 6 13.82 17.44 12.95
C ASP A 6 13.35 17.17 11.50
N MET A 7 12.73 16.01 11.27
CA MET A 7 12.26 15.60 9.95
C MET A 7 10.89 14.98 10.17
N SER A 8 9.79 15.70 9.91
CA SER A 8 8.36 15.37 10.10
C SER A 8 7.94 13.93 9.75
N ASN A 9 8.52 12.96 10.44
CA ASN A 9 8.52 11.54 10.16
C ASN A 9 8.35 10.80 11.48
N TYR A 10 7.58 9.73 11.41
CA TYR A 10 7.32 8.86 12.54
C TYR A 10 7.70 7.44 12.20
N LYS A 11 8.30 6.75 13.17
CA LYS A 11 8.53 5.32 13.12
C LYS A 11 7.36 4.59 13.77
N LEU A 12 6.66 3.80 12.97
CA LEU A 12 5.59 2.90 13.38
C LEU A 12 6.16 1.55 13.78
N ASP A 13 5.50 0.92 14.76
CA ASP A 13 5.73 -0.48 15.08
C ASP A 13 4.85 -1.31 14.16
N LEU A 14 5.46 -1.99 13.20
CA LEU A 14 4.75 -2.78 12.19
C LEU A 14 4.65 -4.23 12.65
N SER A 15 3.53 -4.88 12.33
CA SER A 15 3.37 -6.33 12.54
C SER A 15 4.38 -7.12 11.70
N GLN A 16 4.75 -8.33 12.16
CA GLN A 16 5.72 -9.17 11.46
C GLN A 16 5.34 -9.46 10.00
N ALA A 17 4.04 -9.58 9.70
CA ALA A 17 3.56 -9.75 8.33
C ALA A 17 3.98 -8.59 7.43
N LEU A 18 3.78 -7.33 7.86
CA LEU A 18 4.16 -6.14 7.08
C LEU A 18 5.68 -6.01 6.93
N VAL A 19 6.43 -6.40 7.95
CA VAL A 19 7.91 -6.43 7.90
C VAL A 19 8.40 -7.49 6.91
N ASN A 20 7.76 -8.67 6.86
CA ASN A 20 8.09 -9.71 5.90
C ASN A 20 7.86 -9.24 4.46
N TYR A 21 6.86 -8.39 4.24
CA TYR A 21 6.62 -7.69 2.98
C TYR A 21 7.52 -6.46 2.76
N ARG A 22 8.59 -6.31 3.56
CA ARG A 22 9.60 -5.24 3.44
C ARG A 22 9.03 -3.82 3.50
N ILE A 23 7.86 -3.65 4.12
CA ILE A 23 7.25 -2.34 4.31
C ILE A 23 8.12 -1.50 5.24
N HIS A 24 8.46 -0.30 4.80
CA HIS A 24 9.33 0.58 5.57
C HIS A 24 8.60 1.12 6.81
N PRO A 25 9.19 1.05 8.02
CA PRO A 25 8.50 1.42 9.25
C PRO A 25 8.43 2.94 9.48
N VAL A 26 9.16 3.74 8.70
CA VAL A 26 9.22 5.20 8.84
C VAL A 26 8.40 5.86 7.75
N PHE A 27 7.46 6.71 8.16
CA PHE A 27 6.56 7.44 7.27
C PHE A 27 6.57 8.94 7.57
N HIS A 28 6.44 9.76 6.53
CA HIS A 28 6.23 11.19 6.68
C HIS A 28 4.82 11.48 7.22
N VAL A 29 4.68 12.51 8.05
CA VAL A 29 3.42 12.87 8.73
C VAL A 29 2.26 13.08 7.76
N SER A 30 2.53 13.62 6.56
CA SER A 30 1.52 13.85 5.52
C SER A 30 0.91 12.57 4.95
N LEU A 31 1.55 11.41 5.13
CA LEU A 31 1.06 10.12 4.67
C LEU A 31 0.25 9.38 5.75
N LEU A 32 0.36 9.81 7.02
CA LEU A 32 -0.38 9.19 8.12
C LEU A 32 -1.81 9.74 8.15
N ARG A 33 -2.79 8.83 8.16
CA ARG A 33 -4.21 9.14 8.28
C ARG A 33 -4.81 8.33 9.41
N LEU A 34 -5.84 8.87 10.07
CA LEU A 34 -6.59 8.12 11.05
C LEU A 34 -7.24 6.91 10.36
N PHE A 35 -7.24 5.77 11.04
CA PHE A 35 -7.96 4.60 10.56
C PHE A 35 -9.44 4.95 10.38
N HIS A 36 -9.97 4.65 9.19
CA HIS A 36 -11.38 4.75 8.87
C HIS A 36 -11.86 3.35 8.50
N GLU A 37 -12.92 2.87 9.16
CA GLU A 37 -13.50 1.57 8.87
C GLU A 37 -13.98 1.54 7.41
N SER A 38 -13.61 0.49 6.67
CA SER A 38 -14.06 0.32 5.29
C SER A 38 -15.52 -0.10 5.27
N ASP A 39 -16.29 0.38 4.30
CA ASP A 39 -17.64 -0.16 4.05
C ASP A 39 -17.52 -1.56 3.45
N ASN A 40 -17.69 -2.58 4.28
CA ASN A 40 -17.55 -3.99 3.90
C ASN A 40 -18.55 -4.42 2.82
N ALA A 41 -19.65 -3.67 2.61
CA ALA A 41 -20.57 -3.92 1.50
C ALA A 41 -19.97 -3.51 0.14
N SER A 42 -19.13 -2.46 0.15
CA SER A 42 -18.47 -1.94 -1.05
C SER A 42 -17.08 -2.54 -1.26
N PHE A 43 -16.42 -2.96 -0.17
CA PHE A 43 -15.07 -3.54 -0.16
C PHE A 43 -15.05 -4.75 0.78
N PRO A 44 -15.32 -5.96 0.26
CA PRO A 44 -15.28 -7.15 1.09
C PRO A 44 -13.91 -7.27 1.80
N ASP A 45 -13.93 -7.69 3.07
CA ASP A 45 -12.77 -8.03 3.90
C ASP A 45 -11.99 -9.25 3.34
N GLU A 46 -11.50 -9.13 2.11
CA GLU A 46 -10.50 -10.03 1.59
C GLU A 46 -9.14 -9.60 2.15
N PRO A 47 -8.35 -10.53 2.74
CA PRO A 47 -7.02 -10.20 3.20
C PRO A 47 -6.23 -9.66 2.00
N TYR A 48 -5.69 -8.45 2.15
CA TYR A 48 -4.86 -7.85 1.12
C TYR A 48 -3.69 -8.79 0.83
N ASP A 49 -3.69 -9.41 -0.35
CA ASP A 49 -2.60 -10.25 -0.80
C ASP A 49 -1.45 -9.34 -1.22
N PHE A 50 -0.44 -9.22 -0.36
CA PHE A 50 0.74 -8.41 -0.63
C PHE A 50 1.72 -9.09 -1.61
N GLY A 51 1.40 -10.28 -2.12
CA GLY A 51 2.22 -11.03 -3.07
C GLY A 51 3.52 -11.48 -2.42
N LEU A 52 3.66 -12.78 -2.13
CA LEU A 52 4.92 -13.33 -1.63
C LEU A 52 5.93 -13.64 -2.74
N ASP A 53 5.54 -13.44 -3.99
CA ASP A 53 6.26 -13.99 -5.13
C ASP A 53 6.75 -12.89 -6.07
N ASP A 54 8.03 -12.56 -5.90
CA ASP A 54 8.80 -11.74 -6.84
C ASP A 54 8.87 -12.39 -8.24
N GLU A 55 8.42 -13.66 -8.40
CA GLU A 55 8.38 -14.37 -9.69
C GLU A 55 7.49 -13.69 -10.75
N HIS A 56 6.64 -12.74 -10.35
CA HIS A 56 5.71 -12.05 -11.24
C HIS A 56 5.75 -10.53 -11.10
N GLU A 57 6.91 -9.90 -10.91
CA GLU A 57 7.05 -8.47 -11.24
C GLU A 57 7.13 -8.34 -12.78
N TRP A 58 5.99 -8.00 -13.41
CA TRP A 58 5.91 -7.90 -14.87
C TRP A 58 6.73 -6.71 -15.34
N PHE A 59 7.84 -6.97 -16.04
CA PHE A 59 8.54 -5.94 -16.80
C PHE A 59 7.65 -5.49 -17.96
N VAL A 60 6.96 -4.37 -17.79
CA VAL A 60 6.23 -3.70 -18.87
C VAL A 60 7.22 -2.80 -19.60
N ASP A 61 7.59 -3.17 -20.82
CA ASP A 61 8.51 -2.40 -21.66
C ASP A 61 7.87 -1.08 -22.13
N GLU A 62 6.64 -1.15 -22.64
CA GLU A 62 5.87 0.02 -23.07
C GLU A 62 4.35 -0.29 -23.11
N ILE A 63 3.52 0.70 -22.78
CA ILE A 63 2.06 0.63 -22.98
C ILE A 63 1.74 1.18 -24.38
N ILE A 64 1.38 0.30 -25.31
CA ILE A 64 1.14 0.66 -26.72
C ILE A 64 -0.25 1.27 -27.01
N GLY A 65 -1.12 1.39 -26.01
CA GLY A 65 -2.43 2.00 -26.18
C GLY A 65 -3.42 1.67 -25.06
N HIS A 66 -4.54 2.38 -25.05
CA HIS A 66 -5.66 2.15 -24.14
C HIS A 66 -6.96 2.16 -24.94
N CYS A 67 -7.85 1.19 -24.72
CA CYS A 67 -9.20 1.20 -25.28
C CYS A 67 -10.18 1.72 -24.22
N HIS A 68 -11.03 2.68 -24.58
CA HIS A 68 -12.20 3.01 -23.77
C HIS A 68 -13.36 2.20 -24.34
N LEU A 69 -13.96 1.34 -23.52
CA LEU A 69 -15.20 0.65 -23.88
C LEU A 69 -16.35 1.61 -23.59
N ASP A 70 -16.71 2.41 -24.58
CA ASP A 70 -17.98 3.12 -24.58
C ASP A 70 -19.09 2.06 -24.79
N ASN A 71 -19.89 1.80 -23.75
CA ASN A 71 -21.17 1.11 -23.89
C ASN A 71 -22.24 2.18 -24.16
N ASP A 72 -22.64 2.33 -25.42
CA ASP A 72 -23.86 3.05 -25.85
C ASP A 72 -25.12 2.18 -25.64
#